data_AF-A0A8S4G7F7-F1
#
_entry.id   AF-A0A8S4G7F7-F1
#
_cell.length_a   1.000
_cell.length_b   1.000
_cell.length_c   1.000
_cell.angle_alpha   90.00
_cell.angle_beta   90.00
_cell.angle_gamma   90.00
#
_symmetry.space_group_name_H-M   'P 1'
#
loop_
_entity.id
_entity.type
_entity.pdbx_description
1 polymer ?
#
loop_
_entity_poly.entity_id
_entity_poly.type
_entity_poly.pdbx_seq_one_letter_code
_entity_poly.pdbx_strand_id
1 'polypeptide(L)'
;MAMDTMAVELPDLNTITPEAPVEETAEEKYERLLRRAHSEDLSEVSGIGCLYQSGVDRLGRPVVVFIGKWFPIGDIDLDKALLYLIKLLDPIVNGDYVIAYFHTLAASGNHPPFSWLKEVYTVLPYKYKKNLKAFYIVHPTFWTKMMTWWFTTFMAPAIKAKVHSLPGVEFLYSVMRRDQLELPAFVTEYDMTINGLHYFQPDTNAT
;
A
#
# COMPACT_ATOMS: atom_id res chain seq x y z
N MET A 1 -1.15 -5.99 -83.71
CA MET A 1 -0.18 -6.98 -83.22
C MET A 1 0.73 -6.28 -82.21
N ALA A 2 0.41 -6.42 -80.93
CA ALA A 2 1.30 -6.23 -79.78
C ALA A 2 0.52 -6.80 -78.58
N MET A 3 0.97 -7.96 -78.09
CA MET A 3 0.44 -8.59 -76.88
C MET A 3 1.22 -8.01 -75.70
N ASP A 4 0.52 -7.37 -74.77
CA ASP A 4 1.13 -6.94 -73.51
C ASP A 4 0.80 -7.99 -72.45
N THR A 5 1.74 -8.90 -72.23
CA THR A 5 1.70 -9.92 -71.18
C THR A 5 1.99 -9.25 -69.84
N MET A 6 0.96 -9.08 -69.01
CA MET A 6 1.12 -8.74 -67.60
C MET A 6 1.81 -9.88 -66.85
N ALA A 7 3.05 -9.68 -66.43
CA ALA A 7 3.69 -10.52 -65.42
C ALA A 7 3.13 -10.12 -64.05
N VAL A 8 2.46 -11.06 -63.38
CA VAL A 8 2.07 -10.92 -61.96
C VAL A 8 3.27 -11.37 -61.14
N GLU A 9 4.02 -10.43 -60.57
CA GLU A 9 5.03 -10.73 -59.56
C GLU A 9 4.35 -11.27 -58.28
N LEU A 10 4.72 -12.48 -57.86
CA LEU A 10 4.29 -13.05 -56.60
C LEU A 10 5.02 -12.33 -55.45
N PRO A 11 4.34 -11.94 -54.36
CA PRO A 11 5.00 -11.31 -53.22
C PRO A 11 5.95 -12.30 -52.54
N ASP A 12 7.16 -11.81 -52.26
CA ASP A 12 8.27 -12.56 -51.66
C ASP A 12 7.90 -12.98 -50.22
N LEU A 13 7.90 -14.29 -49.94
CA LEU A 13 7.36 -14.90 -48.71
C LEU A 13 8.31 -14.77 -47.50
N ASN A 14 9.16 -13.73 -47.46
CA ASN A 14 10.22 -13.63 -46.46
C ASN A 14 10.36 -12.25 -45.78
N THR A 15 9.35 -11.39 -45.86
CA THR A 15 9.24 -10.22 -45.00
C THR A 15 8.74 -10.62 -43.60
N ILE A 16 9.59 -11.32 -42.85
CA ILE A 16 9.48 -11.35 -41.39
C ILE A 16 9.88 -9.95 -40.93
N THR A 17 8.90 -9.07 -40.78
CA THR A 17 9.12 -7.82 -40.05
C THR A 17 9.46 -8.19 -38.60
N PRO A 18 10.52 -7.62 -38.00
CA PRO A 18 10.74 -7.78 -36.58
C PRO A 18 9.51 -7.22 -35.86
N GLU A 19 8.77 -8.07 -35.16
CA GLU A 19 7.68 -7.62 -34.31
C GLU A 19 8.25 -6.57 -33.34
N ALA A 20 7.71 -5.36 -33.40
CA ALA A 20 8.03 -4.31 -32.45
C ALA A 20 7.78 -4.84 -31.03
N PRO A 21 8.55 -4.41 -30.00
CA PRO A 21 8.33 -4.86 -28.64
C PRO A 21 6.88 -4.59 -28.25
N VAL A 22 6.11 -5.64 -27.94
CA VAL A 22 4.73 -5.50 -27.46
C VAL A 22 4.80 -4.72 -26.15
N GLU A 23 4.23 -3.52 -26.11
CA GLU A 23 4.14 -2.74 -24.88
C GLU A 23 3.29 -3.53 -23.86
N GLU A 24 3.92 -3.94 -22.75
CA GLU A 24 3.26 -4.63 -21.64
C GLU A 24 2.16 -3.73 -21.05
N THR A 25 0.92 -4.20 -21.06
CA THR A 25 -0.20 -3.45 -20.47
C THR A 25 -0.10 -3.42 -18.94
N ALA A 26 -0.75 -2.44 -18.30
CA ALA A 26 -0.76 -2.31 -16.84
C ALA A 26 -1.38 -3.54 -16.15
N GLU A 27 -2.34 -4.19 -16.80
CA GLU A 27 -3.02 -5.38 -16.28
C GLU A 27 -2.11 -6.61 -16.36
N GLU A 28 -1.40 -6.81 -17.47
CA GLU A 28 -0.39 -7.86 -17.61
C GLU A 28 0.77 -7.69 -16.62
N LYS A 29 1.24 -6.44 -16.44
CA LYS A 29 2.28 -6.13 -15.44
C LYS A 29 1.82 -6.51 -14.03
N TYR A 30 0.57 -6.21 -13.68
CA TYR A 30 0.00 -6.57 -12.39
C TYR A 30 -0.09 -8.10 -12.22
N GLU A 31 -0.63 -8.81 -13.22
CA GLU A 31 -0.74 -10.27 -13.18
C GLU A 31 0.62 -10.95 -13.04
N ARG A 32 1.66 -10.42 -13.69
CA ARG A 32 3.04 -10.89 -13.51
C ARG A 32 3.50 -10.74 -12.07
N LEU A 33 3.25 -9.59 -11.45
CA LEU A 33 3.62 -9.33 -10.06
C LEU A 33 2.80 -10.17 -9.09
N LEU A 34 1.51 -10.41 -9.35
CA LEU A 34 0.67 -11.28 -8.54
C LEU A 34 1.21 -12.73 -8.57
N ARG A 35 1.56 -13.25 -9.75
CA ARG A 35 2.21 -14.57 -9.88
C ARG A 35 3.52 -14.66 -9.09
N ARG A 36 4.35 -13.62 -9.17
CA ARG A 36 5.60 -13.52 -8.39
C ARG A 36 5.32 -13.50 -6.89
N ALA A 37 4.33 -12.74 -6.45
CA ALA A 37 3.94 -12.65 -5.04
C ALA A 37 3.50 -14.01 -4.45
N HIS A 38 2.95 -14.90 -5.27
CA HIS A 38 2.58 -16.25 -4.86
C HIS A 38 3.72 -17.28 -4.96
N SER A 39 4.70 -17.06 -5.84
CA SER A 39 5.76 -18.05 -6.13
C SER A 39 7.09 -17.75 -5.43
N GLU A 40 7.40 -16.49 -5.18
CA GLU A 40 8.65 -16.08 -4.53
C GLU A 40 8.60 -16.25 -3.01
N ASP A 41 9.77 -16.49 -2.42
CA ASP A 41 9.94 -16.47 -0.97
C ASP A 41 9.97 -15.03 -0.45
N LEU A 42 8.98 -14.71 0.37
CA LEU A 42 8.77 -13.40 0.99
C LEU A 42 8.93 -13.47 2.52
N SER A 43 9.46 -14.56 3.07
CA SER A 43 9.59 -14.77 4.51
C SER A 43 10.45 -13.70 5.20
N GLU A 44 11.48 -13.19 4.52
CA GLU A 44 12.30 -12.06 5.00
C GLU A 44 11.43 -10.83 5.27
N VAL A 45 10.60 -10.46 4.29
CA VAL A 45 9.72 -9.27 4.37
C VAL A 45 8.59 -9.49 5.37
N SER A 46 7.95 -10.66 5.34
CA SER A 46 6.86 -10.96 6.29
C SER A 46 7.37 -11.04 7.73
N GLY A 47 8.59 -11.54 7.93
CA GLY A 47 9.22 -11.71 9.24
C GLY A 47 9.54 -10.38 9.94
N ILE A 48 9.66 -9.29 9.19
CA ILE A 48 9.81 -7.93 9.75
C ILE A 48 8.56 -7.53 10.55
N GLY A 49 7.39 -8.05 10.17
CA GLY A 49 6.12 -7.74 10.84
C GLY A 49 5.65 -6.30 10.61
N CYS A 50 6.23 -5.56 9.66
CA CYS A 50 5.83 -4.19 9.42
C CYS A 50 4.42 -4.11 8.81
N LEU A 51 3.99 -5.10 8.02
CA LEU A 51 2.70 -5.07 7.33
C LEU A 51 1.92 -6.37 7.58
N TYR A 52 0.70 -6.26 8.09
CA TYR A 52 -0.15 -7.41 8.42
C TYR A 52 -1.64 -7.03 8.45
N GLN A 53 -2.52 -8.03 8.36
CA GLN A 53 -3.95 -7.85 8.55
C GLN A 53 -4.30 -7.96 10.03
N SER A 54 -5.16 -7.07 10.54
CA SER A 54 -5.57 -7.03 11.95
C SER A 54 -7.07 -6.85 12.06
N GLY A 55 -7.82 -7.94 12.28
CA GLY A 55 -9.25 -7.89 12.56
C GLY A 55 -10.08 -7.10 11.54
N VAL A 56 -11.16 -6.50 12.03
CA VAL A 56 -12.09 -5.66 11.25
C VAL A 56 -12.44 -4.36 11.97
N ASP A 57 -12.82 -3.35 11.21
CA ASP A 57 -13.37 -2.11 11.76
C ASP A 57 -14.83 -2.25 12.20
N ARG A 58 -15.43 -1.16 12.71
CA ARG A 58 -16.83 -1.16 13.17
C ARG A 58 -17.86 -1.42 12.07
N LEU A 59 -17.49 -1.31 10.80
CA LEU A 59 -18.34 -1.62 9.65
C LEU A 59 -18.06 -3.01 9.06
N GLY A 60 -17.22 -3.81 9.73
CA GLY A 60 -16.85 -5.15 9.28
C GLY A 60 -15.84 -5.18 8.14
N ARG A 61 -15.14 -4.06 7.87
CA ARG A 61 -14.14 -3.97 6.81
C ARG A 61 -12.79 -4.49 7.35
N PRO A 62 -12.07 -5.35 6.61
CA PRO A 62 -10.73 -5.76 6.97
C PRO A 62 -9.81 -4.55 7.19
N VAL A 63 -9.03 -4.59 8.27
CA VAL A 63 -8.01 -3.57 8.56
C VAL A 63 -6.64 -4.14 8.28
N VAL A 64 -5.83 -3.38 7.53
CA VAL A 64 -4.42 -3.67 7.30
C VAL A 64 -3.58 -2.67 8.08
N VAL A 65 -2.67 -3.18 8.89
CA VAL A 65 -1.78 -2.39 9.72
C VAL A 65 -0.42 -2.31 9.07
N PHE A 66 0.14 -1.09 8.99
CA PHE A 66 1.50 -0.84 8.56
C PHE A 66 2.28 -0.08 9.65
N ILE A 67 3.30 -0.70 10.22
CA ILE A 67 4.20 -0.15 11.23
C ILE A 67 5.42 0.48 10.56
N GLY A 68 5.46 1.82 10.52
CA GLY A 68 6.52 2.57 9.86
C GLY A 68 7.92 2.33 10.46
N LYS A 69 8.03 2.29 11.79
CA LYS A 69 9.32 2.06 12.50
C LYS A 69 10.05 0.79 12.03
N TRP A 70 9.30 -0.24 11.68
CA TRP A 70 9.86 -1.54 11.30
C TRP A 70 10.20 -1.64 9.83
N PHE A 71 9.83 -0.68 8.99
CA PHE A 71 10.19 -0.69 7.58
C PHE A 71 11.68 -0.31 7.40
N PRO A 72 12.60 -1.24 7.09
CA PRO A 72 14.03 -0.97 7.07
C PRO A 72 14.48 -0.69 5.63
N ILE A 73 14.36 0.57 5.20
CA ILE A 73 14.53 0.93 3.78
C ILE A 73 15.90 0.57 3.19
N GLY A 74 16.95 0.56 4.01
CA GLY A 74 18.32 0.31 3.55
C GLY A 74 18.64 -1.17 3.40
N ASP A 75 17.88 -2.03 4.07
CA ASP A 75 18.17 -3.47 4.18
C ASP A 75 17.08 -4.33 3.52
N ILE A 76 15.92 -3.74 3.20
CA ILE A 76 14.80 -4.46 2.58
C ILE A 76 14.83 -4.36 1.06
N ASP A 77 14.57 -5.48 0.40
CA ASP A 77 14.27 -5.52 -1.02
C ASP A 77 12.88 -4.90 -1.27
N LEU A 78 12.85 -3.72 -1.89
CA LEU A 78 11.64 -2.96 -2.19
C LEU A 78 10.72 -3.67 -3.20
N ASP A 79 11.27 -4.52 -4.07
CA ASP A 79 10.48 -5.33 -5.00
C ASP A 79 9.75 -6.42 -4.21
N LYS A 80 10.45 -7.15 -3.34
CA LYS A 80 9.82 -8.12 -2.44
C LYS A 80 8.80 -7.45 -1.51
N ALA A 81 9.05 -6.23 -1.06
CA ALA A 81 8.10 -5.46 -0.26
C ALA A 81 6.80 -5.16 -1.03
N LEU A 82 6.90 -4.78 -2.31
CA LEU A 82 5.73 -4.61 -3.18
C LEU A 82 5.01 -5.94 -3.41
N LEU A 83 5.74 -7.04 -3.65
CA LEU A 83 5.14 -8.36 -3.81
C LEU A 83 4.38 -8.80 -2.54
N TYR A 84 4.95 -8.58 -1.35
CA TYR A 84 4.30 -8.89 -0.10
C TYR A 84 3.05 -8.03 0.14
N LEU A 85 3.10 -6.74 -0.20
CA LEU A 85 1.93 -5.87 -0.20
C LEU A 85 0.81 -6.40 -1.11
N ILE A 86 1.14 -6.82 -2.33
CA ILE A 86 0.18 -7.42 -3.26
C ILE A 86 -0.40 -8.70 -2.68
N LYS A 87 0.44 -9.61 -2.18
CA LYS A 87 0.04 -10.89 -1.57
C LYS A 87 -0.95 -10.69 -0.42
N LEU A 88 -0.71 -9.69 0.44
CA LEU A 88 -1.56 -9.41 1.58
C LEU A 88 -2.89 -8.78 1.19
N LEU A 89 -2.88 -7.90 0.18
CA LEU A 89 -4.06 -7.11 -0.20
C LEU A 89 -4.95 -7.77 -1.25
N ASP A 90 -4.41 -8.53 -2.20
CA ASP A 90 -5.19 -9.11 -3.31
C ASP A 90 -6.43 -9.91 -2.85
N PRO A 91 -6.39 -10.68 -1.75
CA PRO A 91 -7.57 -11.39 -1.24
C PRO A 91 -8.69 -10.47 -0.76
N ILE A 92 -8.38 -9.26 -0.29
CA ILE A 92 -9.36 -8.35 0.34
C ILE A 92 -9.77 -7.16 -0.54
N VAL A 93 -8.98 -6.81 -1.56
CA VAL A 93 -9.21 -5.60 -2.38
C VAL A 93 -10.44 -5.66 -3.28
N ASN A 94 -11.09 -6.81 -3.41
CA ASN A 94 -12.40 -6.92 -4.07
C ASN A 94 -13.54 -6.40 -3.17
N GLY A 95 -13.33 -6.37 -1.86
CA GLY A 95 -14.23 -5.80 -0.86
C GLY A 95 -13.70 -4.50 -0.26
N ASP A 96 -14.55 -3.83 0.50
CA ASP A 96 -14.20 -2.60 1.19
C ASP A 96 -13.21 -2.86 2.32
N TYR A 97 -12.11 -2.12 2.36
CA TYR A 97 -11.05 -2.29 3.36
C TYR A 97 -10.50 -0.95 3.84
N VAL A 98 -9.74 -0.98 4.95
CA VAL A 98 -9.08 0.20 5.52
C VAL A 98 -7.62 -0.12 5.83
N ILE A 99 -6.77 0.92 5.81
CA ILE A 99 -5.36 0.82 6.19
C ILE A 99 -5.12 1.73 7.40
N ALA A 100 -4.38 1.24 8.39
CA ALA A 100 -3.86 2.01 9.51
C ALA A 100 -2.32 2.00 9.46
N TYR A 101 -1.73 3.12 9.07
CA TYR A 101 -0.29 3.35 9.08
C TYR A 101 0.13 4.04 10.37
N PHE A 102 1.02 3.40 11.13
CA PHE A 102 1.59 3.92 12.36
C PHE A 102 2.95 4.53 12.07
N HIS A 103 3.01 5.86 12.09
CA HIS A 103 4.24 6.63 11.95
C HIS A 103 5.01 6.76 13.28
N THR A 104 4.66 5.94 14.25
CA THR A 104 5.16 6.04 15.63
C THR A 104 6.65 5.75 15.67
N LEU A 105 7.46 6.71 16.11
CA LEU A 105 8.92 6.59 16.15
C LEU A 105 9.56 6.21 14.78
N ALA A 106 8.88 6.46 13.67
CA ALA A 106 9.45 6.29 12.34
C ALA A 106 10.44 7.44 12.06
N ALA A 107 11.67 7.10 11.68
CA ALA A 107 12.70 8.06 11.31
C ALA A 107 12.79 8.20 9.78
N SER A 108 13.57 9.18 9.30
CA SER A 108 13.80 9.37 7.85
C SER A 108 14.32 8.12 7.15
N GLY A 109 15.12 7.29 7.85
CA GLY A 109 15.60 5.99 7.38
C GLY A 109 14.53 4.90 7.28
N ASN A 110 13.28 5.18 7.62
CA ASN A 110 12.15 4.26 7.47
C ASN A 110 11.16 4.66 6.37
N HIS A 111 11.37 5.80 5.71
CA HIS A 111 10.40 6.37 4.76
C HIS A 111 10.69 5.90 3.34
N PRO A 112 9.81 5.09 2.72
CA PRO A 112 10.02 4.62 1.34
C PRO A 112 10.27 5.78 0.37
N PRO A 113 11.09 5.58 -0.68
CA PRO A 113 11.36 6.65 -1.62
C PRO A 113 10.07 7.03 -2.37
N PHE A 114 9.90 8.31 -2.71
CA PHE A 114 8.72 8.77 -3.46
C PHE A 114 8.56 8.07 -4.81
N SER A 115 9.67 7.68 -5.46
CA SER A 115 9.66 6.89 -6.69
C SER A 115 8.98 5.53 -6.49
N TRP A 116 9.31 4.84 -5.39
CA TRP A 116 8.68 3.55 -5.05
C TRP A 116 7.21 3.71 -4.69
N LEU A 117 6.85 4.73 -3.89
CA LEU A 117 5.43 5.02 -3.60
C LEU A 117 4.63 5.33 -4.87
N LYS A 118 5.24 6.04 -5.83
CA LYS A 118 4.66 6.26 -7.16
C LYS A 118 4.45 4.94 -7.87
N GLU A 119 5.47 4.10 -7.91
CA GLU A 119 5.41 2.80 -8.57
C GLU A 119 4.29 1.94 -8.01
N VAL A 120 4.23 1.77 -6.68
CA VAL A 120 3.14 1.08 -5.98
C VAL A 120 1.79 1.63 -6.44
N TYR A 121 1.61 2.96 -6.41
CA TYR A 121 0.36 3.58 -6.82
C TYR A 121 0.03 3.34 -8.31
N THR A 122 1.02 3.28 -9.20
CA THR A 122 0.82 3.08 -10.64
C THR A 122 0.55 1.63 -11.02
N VAL A 123 1.22 0.69 -10.35
CA VAL A 123 1.15 -0.74 -10.64
C VAL A 123 -0.14 -1.35 -10.08
N LEU A 124 -0.60 -0.86 -8.93
CA LEU A 124 -1.81 -1.39 -8.31
C LEU A 124 -3.06 -1.03 -9.14
N PRO A 125 -3.88 -2.02 -9.53
CA PRO A 125 -5.10 -1.80 -10.29
C PRO A 125 -6.10 -0.89 -9.58
N TYR A 126 -7.06 -0.36 -10.34
CA TYR A 126 -8.06 0.56 -9.83
C TYR A 126 -8.85 0.02 -8.61
N LYS A 127 -9.06 -1.31 -8.53
CA LYS A 127 -9.78 -1.96 -7.40
C LYS A 127 -9.21 -1.60 -6.03
N TYR A 128 -7.88 -1.52 -5.92
CA TYR A 128 -7.18 -1.12 -4.68
C TYR A 128 -7.61 0.29 -4.24
N LYS A 129 -7.60 1.23 -5.18
CA LYS A 129 -7.95 2.63 -4.90
C LYS A 129 -9.43 2.78 -4.64
N LYS A 130 -10.29 2.08 -5.38
CA LYS A 130 -11.75 2.17 -5.27
C LYS A 130 -12.24 1.68 -3.91
N ASN A 131 -11.77 0.50 -3.50
CA ASN A 131 -12.31 -0.21 -2.35
C ASN A 131 -11.61 0.14 -1.02
N LEU A 132 -10.44 0.79 -1.07
CA LEU A 132 -9.89 1.48 0.10
C LEU A 132 -10.89 2.55 0.57
N LYS A 133 -11.37 2.48 1.80
CA LYS A 133 -12.31 3.49 2.34
C LYS A 133 -11.64 4.55 3.17
N ALA A 134 -10.61 4.15 3.92
CA ALA A 134 -9.85 5.05 4.76
C ALA A 134 -8.41 4.57 4.87
N PHE A 135 -7.50 5.54 4.89
CA PHE A 135 -6.09 5.37 5.18
C PHE A 135 -5.77 6.27 6.38
N TYR A 136 -5.69 5.66 7.56
CA TYR A 136 -5.39 6.37 8.80
C TYR A 136 -3.87 6.46 8.98
N ILE A 137 -3.36 7.66 9.23
CA ILE A 137 -1.97 7.90 9.62
C ILE A 137 -1.97 8.28 11.09
N VAL A 138 -1.46 7.38 11.94
CA VAL A 138 -1.37 7.57 13.39
C VAL A 138 0.01 8.11 13.76
N HIS A 139 0.03 9.10 14.66
CA HIS A 139 1.23 9.85 15.07
C HIS A 139 2.00 10.53 13.91
N PRO A 140 1.33 11.22 12.97
CA PRO A 140 2.02 11.92 11.90
C PRO A 140 2.82 13.10 12.44
N THR A 141 4.09 13.20 12.05
CA THR A 141 4.89 14.41 12.26
C THR A 141 4.44 15.54 11.32
N PHE A 142 4.82 16.78 11.62
CA PHE A 142 4.54 17.92 10.71
C PHE A 142 5.09 17.68 9.30
N TRP A 143 6.32 17.15 9.23
CA TRP A 143 6.94 16.75 7.96
C TRP A 143 6.10 15.71 7.21
N THR A 144 5.66 14.66 7.90
CA THR A 144 4.84 13.60 7.29
C THR A 144 3.49 14.11 6.81
N LYS A 145 2.85 15.04 7.52
CA LYS A 145 1.62 15.69 7.06
C LYS A 145 1.85 16.45 5.76
N MET A 146 2.92 17.25 5.69
CA MET A 146 3.28 18.02 4.51
C MET A 146 3.59 17.13 3.31
N MET A 147 4.42 16.09 3.50
CA MET A 147 4.78 15.13 2.45
C MET A 147 3.56 14.33 1.96
N THR A 148 2.70 13.88 2.88
CA THR A 148 1.47 13.16 2.54
C THR A 148 0.54 14.05 1.73
N TRP A 149 0.37 15.32 2.13
CA TRP A 149 -0.44 16.27 1.40
C TRP A 149 0.11 16.51 -0.01
N TRP A 150 1.43 16.68 -0.16
CA TRP A 150 2.07 16.85 -1.47
C TRP A 150 1.87 15.61 -2.35
N PHE A 151 2.20 14.43 -1.84
CA PHE A 151 2.07 13.16 -2.56
C PHE A 151 0.63 12.91 -3.02
N THR A 152 -0.35 13.05 -2.11
CA THR A 152 -1.76 12.85 -2.45
C THR A 152 -2.30 13.93 -3.38
N THR A 153 -1.72 15.13 -3.41
CA THR A 153 -2.16 16.19 -4.31
C THR A 153 -1.62 15.99 -5.74
N PHE A 154 -0.34 15.65 -5.89
CA PHE A 154 0.32 15.63 -7.20
C PHE A 154 0.47 14.23 -7.80
N MET A 155 0.50 13.19 -6.97
CA MET A 155 0.81 11.81 -7.41
C MET A 155 -0.37 10.86 -7.22
N ALA A 156 -1.15 11.03 -6.15
CA ALA A 156 -2.23 10.11 -5.79
C ALA A 156 -3.57 10.82 -5.44
N PRO A 157 -4.13 11.65 -6.33
CA PRO A 157 -5.35 12.43 -6.04
C PRO A 157 -6.58 11.58 -5.71
N ALA A 158 -6.68 10.38 -6.29
CA ALA A 158 -7.82 9.48 -6.09
C ALA A 158 -7.98 8.98 -4.64
N ILE A 159 -6.91 9.01 -3.84
CA ILE A 159 -6.95 8.60 -2.42
C ILE A 159 -6.87 9.77 -1.46
N LYS A 160 -6.69 11.02 -1.93
CA LYS A 160 -6.49 12.20 -1.07
C LYS A 160 -7.58 12.36 0.00
N ALA A 161 -8.84 12.26 -0.40
CA ALA A 161 -9.98 12.38 0.51
C ALA A 161 -10.13 11.21 1.50
N LYS A 162 -9.39 10.11 1.28
CA LYS A 162 -9.40 8.90 2.09
C LYS A 162 -8.30 8.89 3.15
N VAL A 163 -7.34 9.81 3.05
CA VAL A 163 -6.21 9.89 3.99
C VAL A 163 -6.58 10.76 5.18
N HIS A 164 -6.51 10.18 6.37
CA HIS A 164 -6.88 10.82 7.62
C HIS A 164 -5.70 10.80 8.59
N SER A 165 -5.24 11.97 9.01
CA SER A 165 -4.20 12.11 10.04
C SER A 165 -4.82 12.07 11.43
N LEU A 166 -4.44 11.10 12.25
CA LEU A 166 -4.90 10.93 13.63
C LEU A 166 -3.75 11.26 14.59
N PRO A 167 -3.96 12.15 15.58
CA PRO A 167 -2.90 12.57 16.49
C PRO A 167 -2.57 11.51 17.56
N GLY A 168 -3.43 10.51 17.76
CA GLY A 168 -3.26 9.45 18.76
C GLY A 168 -3.99 8.16 18.37
N VAL A 169 -3.64 7.06 19.05
CA VAL A 169 -4.29 5.75 18.85
C VAL A 169 -5.74 5.77 19.32
N GLU A 170 -6.06 6.59 20.32
CA GLU A 170 -7.43 6.73 20.85
C GLU A 170 -8.49 7.06 19.78
N PHE A 171 -8.13 7.89 18.80
CA PHE A 171 -9.02 8.26 17.70
C PHE A 171 -9.29 7.07 16.80
N LEU A 172 -8.33 6.17 16.66
CA LEU A 172 -8.51 4.93 15.92
C LEU A 172 -9.51 4.02 16.64
N TYR A 173 -9.56 4.03 17.97
CA TYR A 173 -10.54 3.26 18.74
C TYR A 173 -12.00 3.71 18.56
N SER A 174 -12.22 4.93 18.06
CA SER A 174 -13.55 5.37 17.63
C SER A 174 -14.01 4.68 16.35
N VAL A 175 -13.08 4.21 15.51
CA VAL A 175 -13.34 3.58 14.20
C VAL A 175 -13.26 2.06 14.27
N MET A 176 -12.39 1.51 15.12
CA MET A 176 -12.22 0.08 15.32
C MET A 176 -12.13 -0.27 16.80
N ARG A 177 -12.49 -1.49 17.18
CA ARG A 177 -12.42 -1.89 18.59
C ARG A 177 -10.98 -2.26 18.97
N ARG A 178 -10.61 -2.08 20.25
CA ARG A 178 -9.24 -2.33 20.74
C ARG A 178 -8.83 -3.80 20.57
N ASP A 179 -9.77 -4.73 20.78
CA ASP A 179 -9.58 -6.18 20.63
C ASP A 179 -9.30 -6.61 19.18
N GLN A 180 -9.61 -5.76 18.20
CA GLN A 180 -9.38 -6.03 16.78
C GLN A 180 -8.03 -5.50 16.29
N LEU A 181 -7.30 -4.77 17.14
CA LEU A 181 -6.06 -4.10 16.77
C LEU A 181 -4.89 -4.69 17.55
N GLU A 182 -4.10 -5.51 16.89
CA GLU A 182 -2.86 -6.04 17.44
C GLU A 182 -1.75 -5.01 17.22
N LEU A 183 -1.40 -4.25 18.27
CA LEU A 183 -0.32 -3.26 18.21
C LEU A 183 0.93 -3.72 18.94
N PRO A 184 2.13 -3.38 18.42
CA PRO A 184 3.35 -3.51 19.17
C PRO A 184 3.36 -2.59 20.41
N ALA A 185 3.92 -3.07 21.53
CA ALA A 185 3.94 -2.35 22.81
C ALA A 185 4.51 -0.92 22.70
N PHE A 186 5.55 -0.72 21.87
CA PHE A 186 6.16 0.60 21.70
C PHE A 186 5.18 1.65 21.13
N VAL A 187 4.18 1.23 20.36
CA VAL A 187 3.17 2.15 19.79
C VAL A 187 2.27 2.66 20.92
N THR A 188 1.80 1.76 21.77
CA THR A 188 0.97 2.10 22.93
C THR A 188 1.75 2.88 23.98
N GLU A 189 3.01 2.53 24.24
CA GLU A 189 3.89 3.27 25.15
C GLU A 189 4.10 4.71 24.67
N TYR A 190 4.42 4.90 23.39
CA TYR A 190 4.57 6.23 22.82
C TYR A 190 3.27 7.03 22.89
N ASP A 191 2.13 6.42 22.57
CA ASP A 191 0.84 7.10 22.66
C ASP A 191 0.54 7.56 24.09
N MET A 192 0.90 6.76 25.11
CA MET A 192 0.80 7.16 26.51
C MET A 192 1.72 8.33 26.86
N THR A 193 2.93 8.43 26.28
CA THR A 193 3.81 9.57 26.60
C THR A 193 3.31 10.88 26.01
N ILE A 194 2.67 10.85 24.85
CA ILE A 194 2.18 12.05 24.17
C ILE A 194 0.73 12.42 24.54
N ASN A 195 -0.10 11.44 24.91
CA ASN A 195 -1.54 11.59 25.18
C ASN A 195 -1.94 11.13 26.60
N GLY A 196 -0.98 10.91 27.52
CA GLY A 196 -1.18 10.23 28.80
C GLY A 196 -2.27 10.77 29.73
N LEU A 197 -2.63 12.05 29.63
CA LEU A 197 -3.75 12.63 30.39
C LEU A 197 -5.11 12.05 29.96
N HIS A 198 -5.25 11.60 28.71
CA HIS A 198 -6.48 10.98 28.19
C HIS A 198 -6.64 9.51 28.58
N TYR A 199 -5.55 8.87 29.04
CA TYR A 199 -5.55 7.50 29.56
C TYR A 199 -5.77 7.43 31.08
N PHE A 200 -5.73 8.57 31.77
CA PHE A 200 -6.06 8.66 33.18
C PHE A 200 -7.58 8.60 33.39
N GLN A 201 -8.11 7.43 33.75
CA GLN A 201 -9.44 7.30 34.32
C GLN A 201 -9.28 7.31 35.85
N PRO A 202 -9.65 8.39 36.57
CA PRO A 202 -9.72 8.32 38.02
C PRO A 202 -10.78 7.29 38.40
N ASP A 203 -10.47 6.38 39.32
CA ASP A 203 -11.41 5.40 39.86
C ASP A 203 -12.64 6.12 40.42
N THR A 204 -13.74 6.14 39.68
CA THR A 204 -15.01 6.75 40.12
C THR A 204 -15.82 5.86 41.06
N ASN A 205 -15.27 4.70 41.47
CA ASN A 205 -15.96 3.74 42.34
C ASN A 205 -15.43 3.71 43.80
N ALA A 206 -14.79 4.78 44.26
CA ALA A 206 -14.41 4.94 45.66
C ALA A 206 -15.28 6.01 46.35
N THR A 207 -16.59 5.76 46.46
CA THR A 207 -17.45 6.31 47.53
C THR A 207 -18.66 5.41 47.72
#